data_AF-A0A6L6X2K0-F1
#
_entry.id   AF-A0A6L6X2K0-F1
#
_cell.length_a   1.000
_cell.length_b   1.000
_cell.length_c   1.000
_cell.angle_alpha   90.00
_cell.angle_beta   90.00
_cell.angle_gamma   90.00
#
_symmetry.space_group_name_H-M   'P 1'
#
loop_
_entity.id
_entity.type
_entity.pdbx_description
1 polymer ?
#
loop_
_entity_poly.entity_id
_entity_poly.type
_entity_poly.pdbx_seq_one_letter_code
_entity_poly.pdbx_strand_id
1 'polypeptide(L)' 'MDPKPWRDRISDEDRLLEQLNQLASASADRRAQALLDGVNELGTIADVARDRGVSWTAVDKSIKKYERKKASQKDATTE' A
#
# COMPACT_ATOMS: atom_id res chain seq x y z
N MET A 1 -27.11 14.30 -27.78
CA MET A 1 -25.94 13.54 -27.27
C MET A 1 -26.49 12.21 -26.80
N ASP A 2 -26.27 11.15 -27.58
CA ASP A 2 -26.61 9.80 -27.14
C ASP A 2 -25.76 9.42 -25.92
N PRO A 3 -26.34 8.81 -24.89
CA PRO A 3 -25.59 8.38 -23.72
C PRO A 3 -24.52 7.38 -24.17
N LYS A 4 -23.30 7.56 -23.66
CA LYS A 4 -22.17 6.67 -23.95
C LYS A 4 -22.61 5.20 -23.78
N PRO A 5 -22.30 4.30 -24.73
CA PRO A 5 -22.59 2.88 -24.60
C PRO A 5 -22.16 2.36 -23.23
N TRP A 6 -22.96 1.48 -22.63
CA TRP A 6 -22.66 0.97 -21.28
C TRP A 6 -21.29 0.29 -21.19
N ARG A 7 -20.81 -0.30 -22.29
CA ARG A 7 -19.49 -0.91 -22.40
C ARG A 7 -18.37 0.10 -22.19
N ASP A 8 -18.49 1.27 -22.82
CA ASP A 8 -17.48 2.33 -22.67
C ASP A 8 -17.51 2.94 -21.28
N ARG A 9 -18.68 2.99 -20.64
CA ARG A 9 -18.79 3.42 -19.23
C ARG A 9 -18.07 2.45 -18.29
N ILE A 10 -18.24 1.14 -18.49
CA ILE A 10 -17.50 0.13 -17.69
C ILE A 10 -16.00 0.24 -17.93
N SER A 11 -15.55 0.37 -19.18
CA SER A 11 -14.13 0.54 -19.50
C SER A 11 -13.51 1.77 -18.83
N ASP A 12 -14.26 2.87 -18.70
CA ASP A 12 -13.80 4.07 -18.00
C ASP A 12 -13.67 3.81 -16.48
N GLU A 13 -14.66 3.14 -15.87
CA GLU A 13 -14.63 2.80 -14.44
C GLU A 13 -13.51 1.80 -14.10
N ASP A 14 -13.26 0.81 -14.97
CA ASP A 14 -12.15 -0.14 -14.79
C ASP A 14 -10.81 0.59 -14.82
N ARG A 15 -10.64 1.55 -15.74
CA ARG A 15 -9.43 2.39 -15.79
C ARG A 15 -9.30 3.29 -14.57
N LEU A 16 -10.40 3.81 -14.03
CA LEU A 16 -10.39 4.59 -12.81
C LEU A 16 -9.99 3.71 -11.61
N LEU A 17 -10.55 2.50 -11.52
CA LEU A 17 -10.24 1.55 -10.46
C LEU A 17 -8.76 1.15 -10.49
N GLU A 18 -8.19 0.95 -11.67
CA GLU A 18 -6.76 0.66 -11.83
C GLU A 18 -5.90 1.81 -11.28
N GLN A 19 -6.20 3.06 -11.64
CA GLN A 19 -5.49 4.25 -11.12
C GLN A 19 -5.63 4.38 -9.60
N LEU A 20 -6.84 4.18 -9.07
CA LEU A 20 -7.09 4.21 -7.63
C LEU A 20 -6.33 3.12 -6.90
N ASN A 21 -6.25 1.92 -7.48
CA ASN A 21 -5.48 0.83 -6.90
C ASN A 21 -3.97 1.13 -6.89
N GLN A 22 -3.45 1.77 -7.94
CA GLN A 22 -2.06 2.24 -7.96
C GLN A 22 -1.80 3.29 -6.86
N LEU A 23 -2.69 4.27 -6.71
CA LEU A 23 -2.60 5.29 -5.67
C LEU A 23 -2.72 4.69 -4.26
N ALA A 24 -3.64 3.75 -4.06
CA ALA A 24 -3.82 3.03 -2.80
C ALA A 24 -2.58 2.20 -2.46
N SER A 25 -1.99 1.52 -3.44
CA SER A 25 -0.73 0.78 -3.29
C SER A 25 0.41 1.71 -2.87
N ALA A 26 0.59 2.84 -3.56
CA ALA A 26 1.62 3.83 -3.20
C ALA A 26 1.38 4.44 -1.80
N SER A 27 0.11 4.67 -1.43
CA SER A 27 -0.24 5.14 -0.09
C SER A 27 0.06 4.08 0.99
N ALA A 28 -0.19 2.81 0.69
CA ALA A 28 0.13 1.71 1.60
C ALA A 28 1.64 1.60 1.84
N ASP A 29 2.45 1.79 0.80
CA ASP A 29 3.92 1.80 0.92
C ASP A 29 4.41 2.95 1.82
N ARG A 30 3.91 4.18 1.60
CA ARG A 30 4.24 5.32 2.46
C ARG A 30 3.84 5.09 3.91
N ARG A 31 2.67 4.47 4.14
CA ARG A 31 2.21 4.12 5.49
C ARG A 31 3.10 3.06 6.12
N ALA A 32 3.53 2.04 5.37
CA ALA A 32 4.43 1.01 5.88
C ALA A 32 5.80 1.58 6.25
N GLN A 33 6.33 2.52 5.46
CA GLN A 33 7.54 3.25 5.81
C GLN A 33 7.37 4.05 7.12
N ALA A 34 6.27 4.80 7.28
CA ALA A 34 6.00 5.52 8.52
C ALA A 34 5.85 4.58 9.75
N LEU A 35 5.36 3.35 9.54
CA LEU A 35 5.31 2.34 10.60
C LEU A 35 6.71 1.86 10.96
N LEU A 36 7.62 1.69 10.00
CA LEU A 36 9.04 1.38 10.26
C LEU A 36 9.71 2.50 11.05
N ASP A 37 9.46 3.75 10.67
CA ASP A 37 10.00 4.91 11.38
C ASP A 37 9.51 4.92 12.85
N GLY A 38 8.21 4.65 13.06
CA GLY A 38 7.64 4.48 14.39
C GLY A 38 8.24 3.30 15.17
N VAL A 39 8.61 2.20 14.50
CA VAL A 39 9.31 1.07 15.16
C VAL A 39 10.72 1.49 15.59
N ASN A 40 11.40 2.29 14.79
CA ASN A 40 12.73 2.82 15.15
C ASN A 40 12.65 3.80 16.33
N GLU A 41 11.56 4.56 16.46
CA GLU A 41 11.34 5.50 17.56
C GLU A 41 10.87 4.80 18.85
N LEU A 42 9.87 3.92 18.76
CA LEU A 42 9.23 3.28 19.93
C LEU A 42 9.89 1.94 20.32
N GLY A 43 10.78 1.41 19.47
CA GLY A 43 11.56 0.20 19.70
C GLY A 43 10.91 -1.08 19.16
N THR A 44 9.59 -1.24 19.25
CA THR A 44 8.92 -2.45 18.76
C THR A 44 7.66 -2.19 17.95
N ILE A 45 7.35 -3.12 17.05
CA ILE A 45 6.08 -3.15 16.30
C ILE A 45 4.88 -3.17 17.26
N ALA A 46 5.02 -3.78 18.45
CA ALA A 46 3.92 -3.89 19.41
C ALA A 46 3.61 -2.53 20.06
N ASP A 47 4.64 -1.72 20.30
CA ASP A 47 4.48 -0.37 20.86
C ASP A 47 3.87 0.59 19.82
N VAL A 48 4.30 0.49 18.56
CA VAL A 48 3.66 1.21 17.44
C VAL A 48 2.19 0.81 17.29
N ALA A 49 1.89 -0.48 17.41
CA ALA A 49 0.52 -0.98 17.33
C ALA A 49 -0.35 -0.46 18.47
N ARG A 50 0.20 -0.42 19.70
CA ARG A 50 -0.48 0.18 20.86
C ARG A 50 -0.73 1.67 20.68
N ASP A 51 0.28 2.43 20.26
CA ASP A 51 0.16 3.88 20.03
C ASP A 51 -0.93 4.19 18.99
N ARG A 52 -0.96 3.43 17.90
CA ARG A 52 -1.93 3.60 16.81
C ARG A 52 -3.31 3.00 17.11
N GLY A 53 -3.46 2.25 18.20
CA GLY A 53 -4.71 1.55 18.54
C GLY A 53 -5.09 0.43 17.57
N VAL A 54 -4.10 -0.24 16.96
CA VAL A 54 -4.33 -1.32 15.99
C VAL A 54 -3.69 -2.63 16.45
N SER A 55 -4.07 -3.75 15.83
CA SER A 55 -3.42 -5.04 16.12
C SER A 55 -1.98 -5.06 15.62
N TRP A 56 -1.06 -5.58 16.44
CA TRP A 56 0.35 -5.81 16.07
C TRP A 56 0.53 -6.56 14.75
N THR A 57 -0.31 -7.57 14.50
CA THR A 57 -0.29 -8.36 13.26
C THR A 57 -0.59 -7.53 12.01
N ALA A 58 -1.41 -6.48 12.12
CA ALA A 58 -1.69 -5.58 11.01
C ALA A 58 -0.45 -4.73 10.67
N VAL A 59 0.25 -4.24 11.68
CA VAL A 59 1.51 -3.48 11.50
C VAL A 59 2.58 -4.37 10.89
N ASP A 60 2.79 -5.57 11.46
CA ASP A 60 3.75 -6.56 10.95
C ASP A 60 3.46 -6.93 9.48
N LYS A 61 2.20 -7.21 9.15
CA LYS A 61 1.81 -7.56 7.78
C LYS A 61 2.05 -6.41 6.79
N SER A 62 1.73 -5.18 7.18
CA SER A 62 1.98 -3.98 6.36
C SER A 62 3.47 -3.81 6.07
N ILE A 63 4.31 -3.91 7.10
CA ILE A 63 5.76 -3.80 6.98
C ILE A 63 6.32 -4.94 6.11
N LYS A 64 5.98 -6.20 6.39
CA LYS A 64 6.45 -7.35 5.60
C LYS A 64 6.04 -7.30 4.15
N LYS A 65 4.87 -6.73 3.83
CA LYS A 65 4.42 -6.55 2.44
C LYS A 65 5.27 -5.51 1.73
N TYR A 66 5.56 -4.40 2.40
CA TYR A 66 6.43 -3.35 1.87
C TYR A 66 7.86 -3.85 1.63
N GLU A 67 8.46 -4.53 2.61
CA GLU A 67 9.81 -5.10 2.48
C GLU A 67 9.92 -6.10 1.31
N ARG A 68 8.95 -7.00 1.17
CA ARG A 68 8.90 -7.94 0.02
C ARG A 68 8.82 -7.21 -1.31
N LYS A 69 7.96 -6.19 -1.41
CA LYS A 69 7.80 -5.40 -2.64
C LYS A 69 9.10 -4.68 -3.01
N LYS A 70 9.80 -4.13 -2.01
CA LYS A 70 11.07 -3.44 -2.17
C LYS A 70 12.21 -4.39 -2.56
N ALA A 71 12.24 -5.60 -1.99
CA ALA A 71 13.18 -6.65 -2.39
C ALA A 71 13.00 -7.02 -3.87
N SER A 72 11.77 -7.29 -4.30
CA SER A 72 11.48 -7.62 -5.71
C SER A 72 11.82 -6.48 -6.69
N GLN A 73 11.70 -5.21 -6.28
CA GLN A 73 12.10 -4.08 -7.11
C GLN A 73 13.63 -3.92 -7.22
N LYS A 74 14.36 -4.26 -6.16
CA LYS A 74 15.84 -4.21 -6.15
C LYS A 74 16.43 -5.24 -7.11
N ASP A 75 15.87 -6.45 -7.13
CA ASP A 75 16.29 -7.51 -8.05
C ASP A 75 16.04 -7.12 -9.52
N ALA A 76 14.91 -6.46 -9.82
CA ALA A 76 14.57 -6.03 -11.18
C ALA A 76 15.43 -4.88 -11.74
N THR A 77 16.22 -4.19 -10.90
CA THR A 77 17.07 -3.05 -11.32
C THR A 77 18.53 -3.45 -11.56
N THR A 78 18.88 -4.74 -11.42
CA THR A 78 20.27 -5.23 -11.50
C THR A 78 20.58 -5.99 -12.81
N GLU A 79 19.68 -6.00 -13.80
CA GLU A 79 19.92 -6.55 -15.15
C GLU A 79 20.16 -5.48 -16.22
#